data_AF-A6YIL6-F1
#
_entry.id   AF-A6YIL6-F1
#
_cell.length_a   1.000
_cell.length_b   1.000
_cell.length_c   1.000
_cell.angle_alpha   90.00
_cell.angle_beta   90.00
_cell.angle_gamma   90.00
#
_symmetry.space_group_name_H-M   'P 1'
#
loop_
_entity.id
_entity.type
_entity.pdbx_description
1 polymer ?
#
loop_
_entity_poly.entity_id
_entity_poly.type
_entity_poly.pdbx_seq_one_letter_code
_entity_poly.pdbx_strand_id
1 'polypeptide(L)' 'LHWYTGDGMDEMEFTEAESNMNDLVSEYQQYQDAAADNNDEYDEEEAVEN' A
#
# COMPACT_ATOMS: atom_id res chain seq x y z
N LEU A 1 -16.19 3.68 -17.75
CA LEU A 1 -15.48 2.98 -18.83
C LEU A 1 -15.77 3.60 -20.20
N HIS A 2 -17.02 3.63 -20.69
CA HIS A 2 -17.35 4.22 -22.01
C HIS A 2 -17.26 5.77 -22.14
N TRP A 3 -16.96 6.51 -21.06
CA TRP A 3 -16.61 7.95 -21.16
C TRP A 3 -15.10 8.20 -21.32
N TYR A 4 -14.25 7.21 -21.07
CA TYR A 4 -12.79 7.35 -21.16
C TYR A 4 -12.18 6.78 -22.44
N THR A 5 -12.90 5.91 -23.16
CA THR A 5 -12.48 5.39 -24.48
C THR A 5 -12.89 6.28 -25.67
N GLY A 6 -13.57 7.41 -25.42
CA GLY A 6 -13.95 8.37 -26.47
C GLY A 6 -12.83 9.34 -26.90
N ASP A 7 -11.79 9.50 -26.07
CA ASP A 7 -10.72 10.50 -26.26
C ASP A 7 -9.32 9.88 -26.52
N GLY A 8 -9.25 8.58 -26.83
CA GLY A 8 -8.00 7.93 -27.24
C GLY A 8 -7.10 7.48 -26.09
N MET A 9 -7.66 7.28 -24.89
CA MET A 9 -6.98 6.61 -23.78
C MET A 9 -6.93 5.10 -24.09
N ASP A 10 -5.73 4.58 -24.35
CA ASP A 10 -5.54 3.17 -24.67
C ASP A 10 -5.87 2.31 -23.44
N GLU A 11 -6.50 1.16 -23.64
CA GLU A 11 -6.89 0.24 -22.55
C GLU A 11 -5.70 -0.17 -21.66
N MET A 12 -4.48 -0.08 -22.18
CA MET A 12 -3.23 -0.33 -21.45
C MET A 12 -2.92 0.74 -20.39
N GLU A 13 -3.34 2.00 -20.58
CA GLU A 13 -3.13 3.07 -19.58
C GLU A 13 -3.93 2.80 -18.31
N PHE A 14 -5.06 2.09 -18.40
CA PHE A 14 -5.81 1.64 -17.22
C PHE A 14 -5.04 0.58 -16.44
N THR A 15 -4.39 -0.37 -17.13
CA THR A 15 -3.55 -1.40 -16.48
C THR A 15 -2.29 -0.78 -15.85
N GLU A 16 -1.69 0.22 -16.49
CA GLU A 16 -0.55 0.95 -15.92
C GLU A 16 -0.95 1.78 -14.70
N ALA A 17 -2.09 2.50 -14.77
CA ALA A 17 -2.60 3.27 -13.63
C ALA A 17 -2.99 2.36 -12.45
N GLU A 18 -3.55 1.18 -12.73
CA GLU A 18 -3.85 0.15 -11.71
C GLU A 18 -2.56 -0.38 -11.07
N SER A 19 -1.53 -0.70 -11.86
CA SER A 19 -0.23 -1.13 -11.35
C SER A 19 0.39 -0.07 -10.44
N ASN A 20 0.43 1.19 -10.89
CA ASN A 20 0.99 2.30 -10.11
C ASN A 20 0.26 2.49 -8.77
N MET A 21 -1.06 2.30 -8.75
CA MET A 21 -1.84 2.39 -7.50
C MET A 21 -1.54 1.23 -6.55
N ASN A 22 -1.39 0.01 -7.09
CA ASN A 22 -1.05 -1.17 -6.31
C ASN A 22 0.37 -1.09 -5.71
N ASP A 23 1.33 -0.54 -6.47
CA ASP A 23 2.69 -0.30 -5.99
C ASP A 23 2.68 0.67 -4.80
N LEU A 24 1.95 1.78 -4.91
CA LEU A 24 1.83 2.77 -3.83
C LEU A 24 1.19 2.17 -2.57
N VAL A 25 0.10 1.40 -2.71
CA VAL A 25 -0.55 0.73 -1.58
C VAL A 25 0.41 -0.25 -0.91
N SER A 26 1.20 -0.97 -1.70
CA SER A 26 2.18 -1.93 -1.19
C SER A 26 3.31 -1.24 -0.43
N GLU A 27 3.79 -0.08 -0.89
CA GLU A 27 4.77 0.74 -0.15
C GLU A 27 4.24 1.17 1.23
N TYR A 28 3.01 1.67 1.29
CA TYR A 28 2.39 2.05 2.57
C TYR A 28 2.21 0.87 3.52
N GLN A 29 1.80 -0.29 3.00
CA GLN A 29 1.67 -1.48 3.82
C GLN A 29 3.02 -1.92 4.38
N GLN A 30 4.09 -1.88 3.57
CA GLN A 30 5.43 -2.20 4.04
C GLN A 30 5.90 -1.28 5.16
N TYR A 31 5.64 0.04 5.07
CA TYR A 31 5.97 0.97 6.15
C TYR A 31 5.15 0.74 7.41
N GLN A 32 3.87 0.42 7.26
CA GLN A 32 3.01 0.07 8.39
C GLN A 32 3.51 -1.19 9.09
N ASP A 33 3.80 -2.24 8.31
CA ASP A 33 4.29 -3.52 8.83
C ASP A 33 5.66 -3.34 9.48
N ALA A 34 6.57 -2.55 8.90
CA ALA A 34 7.87 -2.24 9.49
C ALA A 34 7.75 -1.41 10.79
N ALA A 35 6.76 -0.52 10.88
CA ALA A 35 6.48 0.24 12.10
C ALA A 35 5.82 -0.63 13.17
N ALA A 36 4.98 -1.60 12.78
CA ALA A 36 4.35 -2.56 13.68
C ALA A 36 5.37 -3.57 14.22
N ASP A 37 6.25 -4.10 13.37
CA ASP A 37 7.35 -5.00 13.76
C ASP A 37 8.34 -4.31 14.73
N ASN A 38 8.49 -2.98 14.64
CA ASN A 38 9.23 -2.20 15.63
C ASN A 38 8.44 -1.91 16.92
N ASN A 39 7.11 -1.93 16.89
CA ASN A 39 6.27 -1.63 18.05
C ASN A 39 6.00 -2.87 18.91
N ASP A 40 6.00 -4.05 18.32
CA ASP A 40 5.86 -5.33 19.03
C ASP A 40 7.07 -5.60 19.96
N GLU A 41 8.25 -5.03 19.70
CA GLU A 41 9.43 -5.14 20.58
C GLU A 41 9.30 -4.28 21.85
N TYR A 42 8.53 -3.18 21.82
CA TYR A 42 8.33 -2.31 23.01
C TYR A 42 7.19 -2.77 23.92
N ASP A 43 6.19 -3.51 23.40
CA ASP A 43 5.07 -4.02 24.21
C ASP A 43 5.46 -5.27 25.06
N GLU A 44 6.53 -5.99 24.70
CA GLU A 44 7.03 -7.13 25.51
C GLU A 44 7.87 -6.70 26.72
N GLU A 45 8.50 -5.51 26.71
CA GLU A 45 9.32 -5.04 27.84
C GLU A 45 8.48 -4.46 29.00
N GLU A 46 7.32 -3.84 28.75
CA GLU A 46 6.42 -3.37 29.82
C GLU A 46 5.68 -4.50 30.56
N ALA A 47 5.53 -5.67 29.94
CA ALA A 47 4.83 -6.81 30.53
C ALA A 47 5.65 -7.57 31.60
N VAL A 48 6.95 -7.29 31.73
CA VAL A 48 7.87 -8.02 32.63
C VAL A 48 8.04 -7.33 34.00
N GLU A 49 7.46 -6.14 34.22
CA GLU A 49 7.69 -5.35 35.45
C GLU A 49 6.54 -5.34 36.49
N ASN A 50 5.63 -6.33 36.48
CA ASN A 50 4.56 -6.45 37.50
C ASN A 50 4.57 -7.78 38.28
#